data_AF-Q4L394-F1
#
_entry.id   AF-Q4L394-F1
#
_cell.length_a   1.000
_cell.length_b   1.000
_cell.length_c   1.000
_cell.angle_alpha   90.00
_cell.angle_beta   90.00
_cell.angle_gamma   90.00
#
_symmetry.space_group_name_H-M   'P 1'
#
loop_
_entity.id
_entity.type
_entity.pdbx_description
1 polymer ?
#
loop_
_entity_poly.entity_id
_entity_poly.type
_entity_poly.pdbx_seq_one_letter_code
_entity_poly.pdbx_strand_id
1 'polypeptide(L)'
;MNENIQKHNKVLVSEVKDDNNNNIHNSDLNANDILILHLNKNRKVGKEVKNHFYLLENQINVDKILNKLINLGFLDIKSNFDVSLPYLKVPELKDILKEYKLKLGGNKPELIERVKTNIDENAIELPQVYVPTSKGNEIIGETEYILHFYNSPIISLGSAHKIAKEVLNVDDKIEYIVKSRLLCKMLYNVFTISTYQN
;
A
#
# COMPACT_ATOMS: atom_id res chain seq x y z
N MET A 1 -2.66 56.93 -31.16
CA MET A 1 -1.70 55.86 -31.52
C MET A 1 -0.43 56.17 -30.75
N ASN A 2 -0.28 55.76 -29.49
CA ASN A 2 -0.22 54.37 -29.06
C ASN A 2 -0.73 54.21 -27.61
N GLU A 3 -2.05 54.31 -27.40
CA GLU A 3 -2.71 53.98 -26.11
C GLU A 3 -2.92 52.45 -25.93
N ASN A 4 -2.31 51.63 -26.79
CA ASN A 4 -2.48 50.18 -26.83
C ASN A 4 -1.36 49.37 -26.15
N ILE A 5 -0.42 50.01 -25.44
CA ILE A 5 0.68 49.29 -24.78
C ILE A 5 0.51 49.18 -23.25
N GLN A 6 -0.36 49.96 -22.62
CA GLN A 6 -0.62 49.87 -21.17
C GLN A 6 -1.89 49.11 -20.78
N LYS A 7 -2.69 48.63 -21.75
CA LYS A 7 -3.89 47.82 -21.47
C LYS A 7 -3.66 46.31 -21.58
N HIS A 8 -2.54 45.86 -22.14
CA HIS A 8 -2.20 44.43 -22.24
C HIS A 8 -1.39 43.87 -21.06
N ASN A 9 -0.89 44.71 -20.15
CA ASN A 9 -0.17 44.27 -18.93
C ASN A 9 -1.05 44.26 -17.66
N LYS A 10 -2.38 44.39 -17.80
CA LYS A 10 -3.33 44.36 -16.66
C LYS A 10 -4.44 43.29 -16.79
N VAL A 11 -4.38 42.45 -17.83
CA VAL A 11 -5.37 41.37 -18.09
C VAL A 11 -4.75 39.97 -18.04
N LEU A 12 -3.45 39.86 -17.71
CA LEU A 12 -2.78 38.57 -17.43
C LEU A 12 -2.56 38.33 -15.92
N VAL A 13 -3.36 38.99 -15.08
CA VAL A 13 -3.36 38.81 -13.62
C VAL A 13 -4.76 38.35 -13.19
N SER A 14 -5.14 37.14 -13.62
CA SER A 14 -6.14 36.28 -12.97
C SER A 14 -6.38 35.06 -13.87
N GLU A 15 -5.60 34.00 -13.65
CA GLU A 15 -5.81 32.59 -14.02
C GLU A 15 -4.43 31.91 -14.22
N VAL A 16 -3.61 31.96 -13.19
CA VAL A 16 -2.70 30.86 -12.89
C VAL A 16 -3.23 30.32 -11.58
N LYS A 17 -4.08 29.29 -11.66
CA LYS A 17 -4.34 28.47 -10.49
C LYS A 17 -2.98 27.91 -10.08
N ASP A 18 -2.64 28.12 -8.82
CA ASP A 18 -1.47 27.58 -8.16
C ASP A 18 -1.43 26.05 -8.36
N ASP A 19 -0.76 25.57 -9.41
CA ASP A 19 -0.22 24.21 -9.48
C ASP A 19 1.09 24.13 -8.68
N ASN A 20 1.10 24.77 -7.51
CA ASN A 20 2.22 24.77 -6.58
C ASN A 20 2.09 23.58 -5.62
N ASN A 21 2.93 22.58 -5.90
CA ASN A 21 3.39 21.53 -4.99
C ASN A 21 2.42 20.40 -4.62
N ASN A 22 2.07 19.58 -5.61
CA ASN A 22 1.87 18.14 -5.39
C ASN A 22 3.21 17.37 -5.36
N ASN A 23 4.25 17.97 -4.79
CA ASN A 23 5.34 17.19 -4.20
C ASN A 23 4.98 17.00 -2.72
N ILE A 24 3.83 16.37 -2.46
CA ILE A 24 3.46 15.91 -1.13
C ILE A 24 4.48 14.83 -0.78
N HIS A 25 5.55 15.25 -0.12
CA HIS A 25 6.51 14.46 0.62
C HIS A 25 6.22 12.95 0.60
N ASN A 26 6.74 12.26 -0.41
CA ASN A 26 6.82 10.79 -0.46
C ASN A 26 7.89 10.28 0.55
N SER A 27 7.97 10.91 1.73
CA SER A 27 9.09 10.82 2.67
C SER A 27 8.76 10.27 4.07
N ASP A 28 7.48 10.03 4.41
CA ASP A 28 7.12 9.68 5.79
C ASP A 28 6.92 8.17 6.05
N LEU A 29 6.90 7.34 5.00
CA LEU A 29 6.86 5.89 5.15
C LEU A 29 8.26 5.30 5.04
N ASN A 30 8.68 4.58 6.06
CA ASN A 30 9.87 3.73 5.99
C ASN A 30 9.52 2.37 5.35
N ALA A 31 10.54 1.56 5.08
CA ALA A 31 10.36 0.28 4.40
C ALA A 31 9.46 -0.71 5.18
N ASN A 32 9.47 -0.67 6.52
CA ASN A 32 8.61 -1.49 7.36
C ASN A 32 7.15 -1.01 7.30
N ASP A 33 6.93 0.31 7.26
CA ASP A 33 5.57 0.86 7.09
C ASP A 33 4.95 0.35 5.79
N ILE A 34 5.72 0.39 4.70
CA ILE A 34 5.32 -0.09 3.38
C ILE A 34 5.12 -1.61 3.38
N LEU A 35 5.97 -2.37 4.07
CA LEU A 35 5.77 -3.81 4.24
C LEU A 35 4.43 -4.12 4.91
N ILE A 36 4.10 -3.43 6.01
CA ILE A 36 2.82 -3.64 6.70
C ILE A 36 1.63 -3.30 5.80
N LEU A 37 1.73 -2.25 4.98
CA LEU A 37 0.73 -1.93 3.97
C LEU A 37 0.53 -3.10 2.99
N HIS A 38 1.62 -3.66 2.44
CA HIS A 38 1.55 -4.81 1.52
C HIS A 38 0.97 -6.07 2.16
N LEU A 39 1.38 -6.38 3.40
CA LEU A 39 0.97 -7.61 4.08
C LEU A 39 -0.49 -7.59 4.53
N ASN A 40 -1.05 -6.40 4.76
CA ASN A 40 -2.37 -6.23 5.36
C ASN A 40 -3.42 -5.57 4.46
N LYS A 41 -3.07 -5.18 3.23
CA LYS A 41 -4.07 -4.79 2.22
C LYS A 41 -5.10 -5.91 2.04
N ASN A 42 -6.38 -5.53 2.01
CA ASN A 42 -7.51 -6.46 1.82
C ASN A 42 -7.52 -7.59 2.86
N ARG A 43 -7.16 -7.29 4.12
CA ARG A 43 -7.34 -8.22 5.25
C ARG A 43 -8.49 -7.78 6.14
N LYS A 44 -9.20 -8.76 6.70
CA LYS A 44 -10.20 -8.53 7.74
C LYS A 44 -9.51 -7.99 9.00
N VAL A 45 -10.09 -6.96 9.62
CA VAL A 45 -9.64 -6.41 10.90
C VAL A 45 -9.69 -7.52 11.97
N GLY A 46 -8.65 -7.59 12.80
CA GLY A 46 -8.41 -8.68 13.76
C GLY A 46 -7.78 -9.93 13.17
N LYS A 47 -7.48 -9.94 11.86
CA LYS A 47 -6.77 -11.02 11.15
C LYS A 47 -5.51 -10.48 10.47
N GLU A 48 -4.83 -9.52 11.08
CA GLU A 48 -3.59 -8.95 10.57
C GLU A 48 -2.44 -9.97 10.54
N VAL A 49 -1.47 -9.76 9.66
CA VAL A 49 -0.18 -10.47 9.71
C VAL A 49 0.70 -9.84 10.79
N LYS A 50 0.70 -10.45 11.97
CA LYS A 50 1.53 -10.01 13.11
C LYS A 50 2.68 -10.96 13.44
N ASN A 51 2.47 -12.26 13.20
CA ASN A 51 3.37 -13.32 13.68
C ASN A 51 4.39 -13.80 12.62
N HIS A 52 4.66 -12.99 11.60
CA HIS A 52 5.69 -13.34 10.62
C HIS A 52 7.08 -13.20 11.25
N PHE A 53 7.98 -14.17 11.05
CA PHE A 53 9.32 -14.21 11.65
C PHE A 53 10.08 -12.87 11.57
N TYR A 54 10.19 -12.30 10.37
CA TYR A 54 10.79 -10.97 10.16
C TYR A 54 10.21 -9.87 11.07
N LEU A 55 8.89 -9.83 11.24
CA LEU A 55 8.22 -8.82 12.08
C LEU A 55 8.58 -9.00 13.56
N LEU A 56 8.65 -10.25 14.00
CA LEU A 56 9.00 -10.61 15.38
C LEU A 56 10.46 -10.28 15.69
N GLU A 57 11.40 -10.70 14.83
CA GLU A 57 12.84 -10.44 15.04
C GLU A 57 13.16 -8.94 15.05
N ASN A 58 12.50 -8.17 14.17
CA ASN A 58 12.71 -6.73 14.07
C ASN A 58 11.81 -5.93 15.03
N GLN A 59 11.07 -6.60 15.93
CA GLN A 59 10.19 -5.99 16.94
C GLN A 59 9.21 -4.97 16.33
N ILE A 60 8.66 -5.30 15.15
CA ILE A 60 7.78 -4.42 14.40
C ILE A 60 6.39 -4.40 15.03
N ASN A 61 6.00 -3.24 15.55
CA ASN A 61 4.65 -3.03 16.09
C ASN A 61 3.64 -2.78 14.96
N VAL A 62 3.00 -3.86 14.51
CA VAL A 62 2.04 -3.83 13.39
C VAL A 62 0.85 -2.90 13.65
N ASP A 63 0.29 -2.93 14.86
CA ASP A 63 -0.89 -2.11 15.19
C ASP A 63 -0.57 -0.62 15.15
N LYS A 64 0.59 -0.22 15.68
CA LYS A 64 1.07 1.16 15.60
C LYS A 64 1.23 1.62 14.16
N ILE A 65 1.76 0.77 13.29
CA ILE A 65 1.97 1.09 11.88
C ILE A 65 0.65 1.14 11.11
N LEU A 66 -0.27 0.21 11.34
CA LEU A 66 -1.60 0.25 10.72
C LEU A 66 -2.35 1.53 11.09
N ASN A 67 -2.32 1.94 12.36
CA ASN A 67 -2.90 3.21 12.80
C ASN A 67 -2.21 4.41 12.12
N LYS A 68 -0.88 4.37 11.98
CA LYS A 68 -0.13 5.40 11.22
C LYS A 68 -0.59 5.45 9.76
N LEU A 69 -0.71 4.31 9.08
CA LEU A 69 -1.11 4.22 7.68
C LEU A 69 -2.54 4.75 7.47
N ILE A 70 -3.45 4.48 8.41
CA ILE A 70 -4.81 5.02 8.40
C ILE A 70 -4.79 6.54 8.58
N ASN A 71 -4.09 7.04 9.61
CA ASN A 71 -4.01 8.48 9.89
C ASN A 71 -3.38 9.29 8.74
N LEU A 72 -2.46 8.68 7.99
CA LEU A 72 -1.80 9.29 6.82
C LEU A 72 -2.58 9.10 5.51
N GLY A 73 -3.74 8.43 5.55
CA GLY A 73 -4.63 8.23 4.40
C GLY A 73 -4.12 7.21 3.39
N PHE A 74 -3.30 6.24 3.77
CA PHE A 74 -2.87 5.13 2.90
C PHE A 74 -3.80 3.92 3.01
N LEU A 75 -4.50 3.74 4.13
CA LEU A 75 -5.48 2.68 4.38
C LEU A 75 -6.76 3.27 4.94
N ASP A 76 -7.90 2.72 4.52
CA ASP A 76 -9.18 2.91 5.17
C ASP A 76 -9.62 1.60 5.83
N ILE A 77 -10.45 1.71 6.86
CA ILE A 77 -11.25 0.59 7.37
C ILE A 77 -12.65 0.74 6.79
N LYS A 78 -13.08 -0.24 5.99
CA LYS A 78 -14.40 -0.23 5.35
C LYS A 78 -15.23 -1.42 5.83
N SER A 79 -16.54 -1.20 5.91
CA SER A 79 -17.54 -2.21 6.27
C SER A 79 -18.76 -2.03 5.38
N ASN A 80 -18.64 -2.45 4.12
CA ASN A 80 -19.68 -2.29 3.11
C ASN A 80 -19.76 -3.55 2.26
N PHE A 81 -20.84 -3.73 1.51
CA PHE A 81 -21.13 -4.95 0.77
C PHE A 81 -20.05 -5.32 -0.24
N ASP A 82 -19.48 -4.34 -0.91
CA ASP A 82 -18.50 -4.57 -1.96
C ASP A 82 -17.20 -5.18 -1.42
N VAL A 83 -16.78 -4.74 -0.23
CA VAL A 83 -15.52 -5.21 0.37
C VAL A 83 -15.73 -6.31 1.39
N SER A 84 -16.84 -6.34 2.13
CA SER A 84 -16.99 -7.17 3.32
C SER A 84 -17.65 -8.52 3.07
N LEU A 85 -18.67 -8.58 2.20
CA LEU A 85 -19.40 -9.83 1.92
C LEU A 85 -18.50 -10.97 1.41
N PRO A 86 -17.45 -10.73 0.58
CA PRO A 86 -16.51 -11.78 0.18
C PRO A 86 -15.81 -12.50 1.35
N TYR A 87 -15.70 -11.87 2.52
CA TYR A 87 -15.06 -12.47 3.70
C TYR A 87 -15.99 -13.34 4.54
N LEU A 88 -17.31 -13.26 4.31
CA LEU A 88 -18.28 -14.14 4.97
C LEU A 88 -18.22 -15.55 4.37
N LYS A 89 -18.39 -16.54 5.23
CA LYS A 89 -18.53 -17.94 4.84
C LYS A 89 -19.93 -18.20 4.30
N VAL A 90 -20.08 -19.24 3.50
CA VAL A 90 -21.38 -19.65 2.94
C VAL A 90 -22.46 -19.86 4.02
N PRO A 91 -22.17 -20.49 5.18
CA PRO A 91 -23.16 -20.59 6.26
C PRO A 91 -23.60 -19.22 6.80
N GLU A 92 -22.66 -18.31 7.07
CA GLU A 92 -22.96 -16.95 7.58
C GLU A 92 -23.84 -16.17 6.59
N LEU A 93 -23.57 -16.27 5.28
CA LEU A 93 -24.42 -15.67 4.23
C LEU A 93 -25.82 -16.27 4.22
N LYS A 94 -25.95 -17.59 4.42
CA LYS A 94 -27.26 -18.26 4.49
C LYS A 94 -28.03 -17.87 5.74
N ASP A 95 -27.36 -17.66 6.85
CA ASP A 95 -27.99 -17.23 8.10
C ASP A 95 -28.60 -15.82 7.93
N ILE A 96 -27.86 -14.89 7.33
CA ILE A 96 -28.37 -13.56 6.96
C ILE A 96 -29.60 -13.70 6.04
N LEU A 97 -29.50 -14.46 4.95
CA LEU A 97 -30.62 -14.63 4.02
C LEU A 97 -31.85 -15.27 4.69
N LYS A 98 -31.65 -16.13 5.69
CA LYS A 98 -32.71 -16.81 6.42
C LYS A 98 -33.49 -15.84 7.32
N GLU A 99 -32.81 -14.92 7.99
CA GLU A 99 -33.47 -13.87 8.80
C GLU A 99 -34.43 -13.02 7.96
N TYR A 100 -34.03 -12.71 6.73
CA TYR A 100 -34.83 -11.95 5.78
C TYR A 100 -35.78 -12.83 4.94
N LYS A 101 -35.92 -14.12 5.27
CA LYS A 101 -36.79 -15.09 4.59
C LYS A 101 -36.53 -15.21 3.08
N LEU A 102 -35.28 -15.05 2.67
CA LEU A 102 -34.84 -15.15 1.28
C LEU A 102 -34.40 -16.58 0.92
N LYS A 103 -34.32 -16.87 -0.38
CA LYS A 103 -33.86 -18.17 -0.89
C LYS A 103 -32.41 -18.44 -0.45
N LEU A 104 -32.15 -19.64 0.09
CA LEU A 104 -30.84 -20.05 0.62
C LEU A 104 -29.99 -20.87 -0.36
N GLY A 105 -30.53 -21.22 -1.52
CA GLY A 105 -29.84 -21.99 -2.55
C GLY A 105 -28.94 -21.13 -3.44
N GLY A 106 -27.83 -21.71 -3.91
CA GLY A 106 -26.89 -21.06 -4.83
C GLY A 106 -25.44 -21.22 -4.40
N ASN A 107 -24.53 -20.84 -5.30
CA ASN A 107 -23.09 -20.72 -4.99
C ASN A 107 -22.80 -19.41 -4.22
N LYS A 108 -21.57 -19.23 -3.73
CA LYS A 108 -21.23 -18.05 -2.90
C LYS A 108 -21.48 -16.70 -3.61
N PRO A 109 -21.05 -16.48 -4.87
CA PRO A 109 -21.39 -15.25 -5.60
C PRO A 109 -22.88 -14.97 -5.69
N GLU A 110 -23.70 -15.99 -6.01
CA GLU A 110 -25.16 -15.85 -6.08
C GLU A 110 -25.79 -15.46 -4.73
N LEU A 111 -25.25 -15.98 -3.63
CA LEU A 111 -25.70 -15.61 -2.29
C LEU A 111 -25.33 -14.16 -1.95
N ILE A 112 -24.11 -13.72 -2.31
CA ILE A 112 -23.65 -12.34 -2.12
C ILE A 112 -24.53 -11.36 -2.89
N GLU A 113 -24.77 -11.62 -4.19
CA GLU A 113 -25.63 -10.77 -5.02
C GLU A 113 -27.06 -10.67 -4.47
N ARG A 114 -27.59 -11.78 -3.95
CA ARG A 114 -28.92 -11.79 -3.32
C ARG A 114 -28.97 -10.92 -2.07
N VAL A 115 -27.91 -10.94 -1.23
CA VAL A 115 -27.79 -10.04 -0.09
C VAL A 115 -27.78 -8.59 -0.58
N LYS A 116 -26.90 -8.24 -1.53
CA LYS A 116 -26.79 -6.88 -2.08
C LYS A 116 -28.09 -6.32 -2.66
N THR A 117 -28.88 -7.17 -3.30
CA THR A 117 -30.09 -6.73 -4.04
C THR A 117 -31.31 -6.57 -3.14
N ASN A 118 -31.37 -7.31 -2.03
CA ASN A 118 -32.61 -7.44 -1.23
C ASN A 118 -32.49 -6.92 0.20
N ILE A 119 -31.29 -6.63 0.69
CA ILE A 119 -31.03 -6.23 2.07
C ILE A 119 -30.30 -4.88 2.06
N ASP A 120 -30.70 -3.96 2.94
CA ASP A 120 -29.99 -2.70 3.15
C ASP A 120 -28.64 -2.96 3.85
N GLU A 121 -27.58 -2.32 3.37
CA GLU A 121 -26.23 -2.42 3.93
C GLU A 121 -26.16 -2.07 5.41
N ASN A 122 -26.97 -1.12 5.86
CA ASN A 122 -27.00 -0.68 7.26
C ASN A 122 -27.79 -1.64 8.16
N ALA A 123 -28.50 -2.61 7.59
CA ALA A 123 -29.36 -3.52 8.33
C ALA A 123 -28.64 -4.80 8.82
N ILE A 124 -27.38 -5.00 8.43
CA ILE A 124 -26.58 -6.16 8.85
C ILE A 124 -25.19 -5.74 9.32
N GLU A 125 -24.67 -6.44 10.32
CA GLU A 125 -23.30 -6.25 10.77
C GLU A 125 -22.32 -6.92 9.80
N LEU A 126 -21.44 -6.11 9.21
CA LEU A 126 -20.44 -6.55 8.26
C LEU A 126 -19.05 -6.61 8.89
N PRO A 127 -18.19 -7.54 8.43
CA PRO A 127 -16.80 -7.55 8.85
C PRO A 127 -16.07 -6.31 8.32
N GLN A 128 -15.30 -5.67 9.19
CA GLN A 128 -14.40 -4.59 8.81
C GLN A 128 -13.16 -5.12 8.07
N VAL A 129 -12.73 -4.40 7.03
CA VAL A 129 -11.60 -4.77 6.15
C VAL A 129 -10.69 -3.57 5.92
N TYR A 130 -9.38 -3.79 5.94
CA TYR A 130 -8.39 -2.79 5.52
C TYR A 130 -8.39 -2.68 4.00
N VAL A 131 -8.68 -1.49 3.48
CA VAL A 131 -8.76 -1.22 2.04
C VAL A 131 -7.78 -0.10 1.69
N PRO A 132 -6.82 -0.31 0.77
CA PRO A 132 -5.95 0.76 0.31
C PRO A 132 -6.73 1.90 -0.34
N THR A 133 -6.37 3.13 0.02
CA THR A 133 -6.86 4.33 -0.67
C THR A 133 -6.18 4.45 -2.05
N SER A 134 -6.56 5.44 -2.87
CA SER A 134 -5.84 5.70 -4.13
C SER A 134 -4.34 5.92 -3.90
N LYS A 135 -4.00 6.70 -2.86
CA LYS A 135 -2.62 6.93 -2.40
C LYS A 135 -1.95 5.64 -1.92
N GLY A 136 -2.67 4.79 -1.20
CA GLY A 136 -2.19 3.47 -0.79
C GLY A 136 -1.86 2.57 -1.98
N ASN A 137 -2.74 2.53 -2.99
CA ASN A 137 -2.54 1.73 -4.20
C ASN A 137 -1.36 2.20 -5.05
N GLU A 138 -1.15 3.52 -5.15
CA GLU A 138 0.03 4.10 -5.82
C GLU A 138 1.33 3.61 -5.16
N ILE A 139 1.46 3.76 -3.83
CA ILE A 139 2.64 3.27 -3.09
C ILE A 139 2.80 1.76 -3.26
N ILE A 140 1.70 0.99 -3.18
CA ILE A 140 1.76 -0.47 -3.37
C ILE A 140 2.33 -0.82 -4.74
N GLY A 141 1.87 -0.17 -5.81
CA GLY A 141 2.36 -0.41 -7.18
C GLY A 141 3.82 0.00 -7.36
N GLU A 142 4.23 1.15 -6.82
CA GLU A 142 5.61 1.63 -6.92
C GLU A 142 6.63 0.76 -6.16
N THR A 143 6.15 0.02 -5.15
CA THR A 143 6.98 -0.66 -4.15
C THR A 143 6.77 -2.17 -4.07
N GLU A 144 6.28 -2.82 -5.13
CA GLU A 144 6.08 -4.28 -5.17
C GLU A 144 7.35 -5.08 -4.78
N TYR A 145 8.53 -4.54 -5.09
CA TYR A 145 9.83 -5.12 -4.72
C TYR A 145 10.01 -5.34 -3.20
N ILE A 146 9.28 -4.62 -2.33
CA ILE A 146 9.36 -4.76 -0.87
C ILE A 146 9.13 -6.21 -0.42
N LEU A 147 8.18 -6.91 -1.06
CA LEU A 147 7.85 -8.30 -0.74
C LEU A 147 8.99 -9.28 -1.06
N HIS A 148 9.94 -8.91 -1.93
CA HIS A 148 11.10 -9.74 -2.24
C HIS A 148 12.22 -9.62 -1.20
N PHE A 149 12.32 -8.48 -0.51
CA PHE A 149 13.48 -8.17 0.32
C PHE A 149 13.26 -8.32 1.82
N TYR A 150 12.02 -8.38 2.30
CA TYR A 150 11.78 -8.48 3.74
C TYR A 150 12.27 -9.81 4.36
N ASN A 151 12.44 -10.87 3.56
CA ASN A 151 13.07 -12.13 3.98
C ASN A 151 14.39 -12.41 3.25
N SER A 152 15.02 -11.41 2.63
CA SER A 152 16.22 -11.63 1.82
C SER A 152 17.48 -11.69 2.68
N PRO A 153 18.34 -12.72 2.52
CA PRO A 153 19.65 -12.77 3.17
C PRO A 153 20.71 -11.88 2.48
N ILE A 154 20.38 -11.30 1.31
CA ILE A 154 21.34 -10.58 0.48
C ILE A 154 21.53 -9.15 0.98
N ILE A 155 20.43 -8.50 1.34
CA ILE A 155 20.35 -7.10 1.72
C ILE A 155 19.15 -6.90 2.67
N SER A 156 19.32 -6.02 3.66
CA SER A 156 18.21 -5.66 4.54
C SER A 156 17.10 -4.93 3.77
N LEU A 157 15.86 -5.07 4.22
CA LEU A 157 14.72 -4.38 3.61
C LEU A 157 14.90 -2.86 3.54
N GLY A 158 15.42 -2.25 4.62
CA GLY A 158 15.67 -0.81 4.67
C GLY A 158 16.71 -0.36 3.64
N SER A 159 17.80 -1.12 3.49
CA SER A 159 18.83 -0.84 2.49
C SER A 159 18.31 -1.05 1.06
N ALA A 160 17.53 -2.11 0.82
CA ALA A 160 16.89 -2.35 -0.48
C ALA A 160 15.96 -1.19 -0.87
N HIS A 161 15.13 -0.74 0.07
CA HIS A 161 14.23 0.38 -0.15
C HIS A 161 14.99 1.69 -0.39
N LYS A 162 16.09 1.94 0.33
CA LYS A 162 16.95 3.11 0.09
C LYS A 162 17.51 3.11 -1.34
N ILE A 163 18.10 2.00 -1.78
CA ILE A 163 18.62 1.87 -3.15
C ILE A 163 17.52 2.12 -4.17
N ALA A 164 16.34 1.55 -3.97
CA ALA A 164 15.21 1.72 -4.87
C ALA A 164 14.70 3.17 -4.99
N LYS A 165 14.81 3.97 -3.93
CA LYS A 165 14.42 5.39 -3.95
C LYS A 165 15.44 6.29 -4.65
N GLU A 166 16.72 5.92 -4.64
CA GLU A 166 17.80 6.70 -5.25
C GLU A 166 17.86 6.53 -6.78
N VAL A 167 17.07 5.61 -7.32
CA VAL A 167 17.15 5.18 -8.72
C VAL A 167 15.88 5.57 -9.45
N LEU A 168 16.01 6.49 -10.40
CA LEU A 168 14.92 6.86 -11.31
C LEU A 168 14.91 5.93 -12.52
N ASN A 169 13.71 5.51 -12.95
CA ASN A 169 13.46 4.84 -14.23
C ASN A 169 14.24 3.54 -14.47
N VAL A 170 14.14 2.60 -13.52
CA VAL A 170 14.61 1.22 -13.73
C VAL A 170 13.43 0.28 -13.86
N ASP A 171 13.39 -0.45 -14.98
CA ASP A 171 12.31 -1.38 -15.32
C ASP A 171 12.25 -2.55 -14.32
N ASP A 172 13.40 -3.12 -13.95
CA ASP A 172 13.49 -4.18 -12.92
C ASP A 172 14.24 -3.70 -11.68
N LYS A 173 13.48 -3.15 -10.72
CA LYS A 173 14.02 -2.69 -9.43
C LYS A 173 14.65 -3.83 -8.64
N ILE A 174 14.14 -5.07 -8.74
CA ILE A 174 14.65 -6.21 -7.96
C ILE A 174 16.04 -6.59 -8.46
N GLU A 175 16.18 -6.79 -9.77
CA GLU A 175 17.46 -7.11 -10.41
C GLU A 175 18.50 -6.03 -10.09
N TYR A 176 18.11 -4.77 -10.20
CA TYR A 176 18.99 -3.64 -9.91
C TYR A 176 19.49 -3.63 -8.46
N ILE A 177 18.60 -3.82 -7.48
CA ILE A 177 18.96 -3.87 -6.06
C ILE A 177 19.96 -5.01 -5.80
N VAL A 178 19.71 -6.20 -6.35
CA VAL A 178 20.58 -7.35 -6.19
C VAL A 178 21.95 -7.10 -6.82
N LYS A 179 22.01 -6.63 -8.07
CA LYS A 179 23.26 -6.30 -8.76
C LYS A 179 24.06 -5.24 -8.01
N SER A 180 23.40 -4.18 -7.57
CA SER A 180 24.03 -3.09 -6.79
C SER A 180 24.66 -3.63 -5.50
N ARG A 181 23.98 -4.53 -4.80
CA ARG A 181 24.51 -5.15 -3.58
C ARG A 181 25.71 -6.05 -3.86
N LEU A 182 25.65 -6.86 -4.94
CA LEU A 182 26.75 -7.76 -5.32
C LEU A 182 28.00 -6.98 -5.75
N LEU A 183 27.84 -5.93 -6.55
CA LEU A 183 28.95 -5.04 -6.93
C LEU A 183 29.62 -4.43 -5.70
N CYS A 184 28.84 -3.93 -4.72
CA CYS A 184 29.40 -3.43 -3.47
C CYS A 184 30.19 -4.50 -2.70
N LYS A 185 29.73 -5.75 -2.67
CA LYS A 185 30.47 -6.87 -2.03
C LYS A 185 31.80 -7.13 -2.76
N MET A 186 31.79 -7.13 -4.09
CA MET A 186 32.99 -7.37 -4.89
C MET A 186 34.03 -6.26 -4.70
N LEU A 187 33.61 -5.00 -4.78
CA LEU A 187 34.51 -3.86 -4.58
C LEU A 187 35.14 -3.86 -3.18
N TYR A 188 34.33 -4.11 -2.14
CA TYR A 188 34.85 -4.20 -0.77
C TYR A 188 35.93 -5.27 -0.63
N ASN A 189 35.71 -6.47 -1.18
CA ASN A 189 36.69 -7.55 -1.13
C ASN A 189 38.00 -7.17 -1.83
N VAL A 190 37.93 -6.52 -3.00
CA VAL A 190 39.12 -6.05 -3.74
C VAL A 190 39.93 -5.04 -2.91
N PHE A 191 39.27 -4.04 -2.33
CA PHE A 191 39.94 -3.06 -1.48
C PHE A 191 40.57 -3.70 -0.24
N THR A 192 39.88 -4.61 0.44
CA THR A 192 40.44 -5.29 1.61
C THR A 192 41.69 -6.11 1.28
N ILE A 193 41.70 -6.85 0.16
CA ILE A 193 42.87 -7.64 -0.23
C ILE A 193 44.08 -6.71 -0.51
N SER A 194 43.85 -5.56 -1.14
CA SER A 194 44.91 -4.59 -1.44
C SER A 194 45.54 -3.95 -0.19
N THR A 195 44.77 -3.81 0.90
CA THR A 195 45.28 -3.24 2.16
C THR A 195 46.04 -4.23 3.05
N TYR A 196 45.89 -5.54 2.83
CA TYR A 196 46.62 -6.58 3.57
C TYR A 196 47.90 -7.06 2.87
N GLN A 197 48.17 -6.60 1.65
CA GLN A 197 49.37 -6.94 0.86
C GLN A 197 50.43 -5.82 0.81
N ASN A 198 50.24 -4.75 1.58
CA ASN A 198 51.23 -3.68 1.83
C ASN A 198 51.61 -3.67 3.31
#